data_AF-A0A2D9KQN3-F1
#
_entry.id   AF-A0A2D9KQN3-F1
#
_cell.length_a   1.000
_cell.length_b   1.000
_cell.length_c   1.000
_cell.angle_alpha   90.00
_cell.angle_beta   90.00
_cell.angle_gamma   90.00
#
_symmetry.space_group_name_H-M   'P 1'
#
loop_
_entity.id
_entity.type
_entity.pdbx_description
1 polymer ?
#
loop_
_entity_poly.entity_id
_entity_poly.type
_entity_poly.pdbx_seq_one_letter_code
_entity_poly.pdbx_strand_id
1 'polypeptide(L)'
;MHLVSREEVEVMIDAAITRHNRNASMLSMVLGLIFLALFVDGFLRVIGIVPPFLGIDVNIMSEVTDNVRDEVLMSLHNLSA
;
A
#
# COMPACT_ATOMS: atom_id res chain seq x y z
N MET A 1 -52.42 -20.28 2.70
CA MET A 1 -51.22 -19.72 2.04
C MET A 1 -51.12 -18.27 2.47
N HIS A 2 -50.15 -17.93 3.32
CA HIS A 2 -49.93 -16.54 3.72
C HIS A 2 -49.08 -15.89 2.63
N LEU A 3 -49.67 -14.93 1.92
CA LEU A 3 -48.95 -14.10 0.97
C LEU A 3 -48.37 -12.92 1.76
N VAL A 4 -47.07 -12.68 1.59
CA VAL A 4 -46.35 -11.56 2.19
C VAL A 4 -46.76 -10.29 1.44
N SER A 5 -47.01 -9.19 2.16
CA SER A 5 -47.37 -7.93 1.54
C SER A 5 -46.16 -7.29 0.85
N ARG A 6 -46.41 -6.38 -0.12
CA ARG A 6 -45.33 -5.64 -0.77
C ARG A 6 -44.50 -4.83 0.24
N GLU A 7 -45.16 -4.21 1.21
CA GLU A 7 -44.50 -3.42 2.26
C GLU A 7 -43.60 -4.29 3.14
N GLU A 8 -44.04 -5.50 3.51
CA GLU A 8 -43.22 -6.45 4.27
C GLU A 8 -41.97 -6.88 3.48
N VAL A 9 -42.11 -7.10 2.17
CA VAL A 9 -40.97 -7.41 1.30
C VAL A 9 -39.99 -6.24 1.21
N GLU A 10 -40.48 -5.00 1.05
CA GLU A 10 -39.64 -3.81 0.99
C GLU A 10 -38.83 -3.64 2.29
N VAL A 11 -39.46 -3.82 3.45
CA VAL A 11 -38.78 -3.78 4.76
C VAL A 11 -37.70 -4.86 4.89
N MET A 12 -37.98 -6.08 4.43
CA MET A 12 -36.99 -7.18 4.44
C MET A 12 -35.78 -6.87 3.54
N ILE A 13 -36.01 -6.27 2.36
CA ILE A 13 -34.96 -5.89 1.42
C ILE A 13 -34.09 -4.78 2.01
N ASP A 14 -34.69 -3.73 2.55
CA ASP A 14 -33.95 -2.59 3.13
C ASP A 14 -33.06 -3.00 4.29
N ALA A 15 -33.56 -3.88 5.15
CA ALA A 15 -32.79 -4.46 6.25
C ALA A 15 -31.58 -5.28 5.73
N ALA A 16 -31.79 -6.07 4.68
CA ALA A 16 -30.73 -6.87 4.06
C ALA A 16 -29.66 -5.99 3.39
N ILE A 17 -30.07 -4.94 2.66
CA ILE A 17 -29.15 -3.98 2.01
C ILE A 17 -28.32 -3.25 3.05
N THR A 18 -28.96 -2.75 4.13
CA THR A 18 -28.25 -2.06 5.21
C THR A 18 -27.17 -2.95 5.83
N ARG A 19 -27.48 -4.23 6.07
CA ARG A 19 -26.50 -5.20 6.57
C ARG A 19 -25.39 -5.47 5.56
N HIS A 20 -25.73 -5.61 4.27
CA HIS A 20 -24.74 -5.84 3.22
C HIS A 20 -23.75 -4.69 3.11
N ASN A 21 -24.24 -3.44 3.11
CA ASN A 21 -23.40 -2.25 3.03
C ASN A 21 -22.43 -2.16 4.21
N ARG A 22 -22.90 -2.45 5.42
CA ARG A 22 -22.03 -2.49 6.61
C ARG A 22 -20.92 -3.54 6.48
N ASN A 23 -21.26 -4.73 5.99
CA ASN A 23 -20.27 -5.79 5.76
C ASN A 23 -19.27 -5.42 4.67
N ALA A 24 -19.74 -4.82 3.57
CA ALA A 24 -18.90 -4.34 2.48
C ALA A 24 -17.95 -3.23 2.96
N SER A 25 -18.40 -2.30 3.80
CA SER A 25 -17.56 -1.26 4.40
C SER A 25 -16.46 -1.83 5.30
N MET A 26 -16.77 -2.84 6.11
CA MET A 26 -15.74 -3.51 6.91
C MET A 26 -14.72 -4.22 6.02
N LEU A 27 -15.17 -4.92 4.99
CA LEU A 27 -14.29 -5.61 4.06
C LEU A 27 -13.39 -4.63 3.30
N SER A 28 -13.94 -3.51 2.83
CA SER A 28 -13.16 -2.49 2.12
C SER A 28 -12.11 -1.84 3.03
N MET A 29 -12.43 -1.61 4.31
CA MET A 29 -11.47 -1.08 5.29
C MET A 29 -10.31 -2.05 5.52
N VAL A 30 -10.58 -3.34 5.69
CA VAL A 30 -9.55 -4.37 5.88
C VAL A 30 -8.66 -4.47 4.64
N LEU A 31 -9.25 -4.54 3.44
CA LEU A 31 -8.48 -4.59 2.19
C LEU A 31 -7.64 -3.33 1.99
N GLY A 32 -8.21 -2.15 2.26
CA GLY A 32 -7.48 -0.88 2.18
C GLY A 32 -6.27 -0.83 3.11
N LEU A 33 -6.42 -1.31 4.35
CA LEU A 33 -5.31 -1.41 5.30
C LEU A 33 -4.23 -2.40 4.86
N ILE A 34 -4.62 -3.56 4.30
CA ILE A 34 -3.66 -4.54 3.78
C ILE A 34 -2.85 -3.93 2.63
N PHE A 35 -3.50 -3.29 1.66
CA PHE A 35 -2.80 -2.65 0.55
C PHE A 35 -1.89 -1.52 1.01
N LEU A 36 -2.32 -0.72 1.99
CA LEU A 36 -1.48 0.34 2.55
C LEU A 36 -0.24 -0.24 3.26
N ALA A 37 -0.40 -1.30 4.04
CA ALA A 37 0.72 -1.96 4.71
C ALA A 37 1.74 -2.52 3.71
N LEU A 38 1.26 -3.20 2.66
CA LEU A 38 2.10 -3.72 1.59
C LEU A 38 2.79 -2.60 0.80
N PHE A 39 2.09 -1.49 0.54
CA PHE A 39 2.67 -0.33 -0.13
C PHE A 39 3.79 0.30 0.71
N VAL A 40 3.59 0.48 2.02
CA VAL A 40 4.61 1.01 2.91
C VAL A 40 5.81 0.07 3.00
N ASP A 41 5.62 -1.25 3.11
CA ASP A 41 6.73 -2.22 3.07
C ASP A 41 7.55 -2.08 1.78
N GLY A 42 6.88 -2.03 0.62
CA GLY A 42 7.52 -1.84 -0.67
C GLY A 42 8.26 -0.51 -0.77
N PHE A 43 7.65 0.59 -0.32
CA PHE A 43 8.26 1.91 -0.31
C PHE A 43 9.51 1.96 0.56
N LEU A 44 9.44 1.43 1.80
CA LEU A 44 10.56 1.39 2.73
C LEU A 44 11.74 0.55 2.20
N ARG A 45 11.46 -0.48 1.41
CA ARG A 45 12.46 -1.30 0.72
C ARG A 45 13.18 -0.53 -0.39
N VAL A 46 12.43 0.26 -1.18
CA VAL A 46 13.01 1.08 -2.27
C VAL A 46 13.94 2.17 -1.74
N ILE A 47 13.60 2.78 -0.61
CA ILE A 47 14.46 3.79 0.05
C ILE A 47 15.62 3.16 0.85
N GLY A 48 15.74 1.84 0.90
CA GLY A 48 16.85 1.16 1.57
C GLY A 48 16.77 1.10 3.10
N ILE A 49 15.61 1.39 3.72
CA ILE A 49 15.43 1.22 5.17
C ILE A 49 15.23 -0.27 5.51
N VAL A 50 14.53 -1.01 4.65
CA VAL A 50 14.21 -2.44 4.84
C VAL A 50 15.11 -3.30 3.96
N PRO A 51 15.69 -4.40 4.48
CA PRO A 51 16.57 -5.27 3.71
C PRO A 51 15.85 -5.98 2.54
N PRO A 52 16.57 -6.40 1.50
CA PRO A 52 16.01 -7.10 0.35
C PRO A 52 15.32 -8.41 0.76
N PHE A 53 14.28 -8.80 0.02
CA PHE A 53 13.47 -9.99 0.32
C PHE A 53 13.44 -10.89 -0.91
N LEU A 54 13.54 -12.20 -0.69
CA LEU A 54 13.61 -13.23 -1.74
C LEU A 54 14.69 -12.97 -2.81
N GLY A 55 15.79 -12.29 -2.43
CA GLY A 55 16.88 -11.99 -3.35
C GLY A 55 16.58 -10.87 -4.35
N ILE A 56 15.47 -10.14 -4.18
CA ILE A 56 15.13 -8.97 -4.99
C ILE A 56 15.57 -7.73 -4.22
N ASP A 57 16.60 -7.06 -4.73
CA ASP A 57 17.04 -5.76 -4.25
C ASP A 57 16.48 -4.65 -5.17
N VAL A 58 15.70 -3.76 -4.58
CA VAL A 58 15.10 -2.59 -5.25
C VAL A 58 15.57 -1.29 -4.60
N ASN A 59 16.61 -1.34 -3.77
CA ASN A 59 17.15 -0.17 -3.11
C ASN A 59 17.82 0.77 -4.13
N ILE A 60 17.28 1.98 -4.26
CA ILE A 60 17.82 3.02 -5.17
C ILE A 60 18.75 3.97 -4.41
N MET A 61 18.65 4.06 -3.08
CA MET A 61 19.41 5.02 -2.28
C MET A 61 20.92 4.75 -2.28
N SER A 62 21.32 3.48 -2.34
CA SER A 62 22.73 3.10 -2.47
C SER A 62 23.34 3.65 -3.77
N GLU A 63 22.64 3.48 -4.90
CA GLU A 63 23.12 3.93 -6.21
C GLU A 63 23.30 5.45 -6.27
N VAL A 64 22.35 6.21 -5.73
CA VAL A 64 22.45 7.67 -5.67
C VAL A 64 23.60 8.11 -4.78
N THR A 65 23.80 7.46 -3.64
CA THR A 65 24.88 7.80 -2.70
C THR A 65 26.25 7.55 -3.30
N ASP A 66 26.41 6.46 -4.05
CA ASP A 66 27.67 6.11 -4.71
C ASP A 66 28.00 7.11 -5.82
N ASN A 67 27.04 7.48 -6.66
CA ASN A 67 27.22 8.50 -7.70
C ASN A 67 27.64 9.86 -7.12
N VAL A 68 26.97 10.31 -6.04
CA VAL A 68 27.31 11.58 -5.37
C VAL A 68 28.70 11.51 -4.73
N ARG A 69 29.06 10.36 -4.12
CA ARG A 69 30.40 10.16 -3.55
C ARG A 69 31.48 10.30 -4.62
N ASP A 70 31.30 9.65 -5.77
CA ASP A 70 32.30 9.66 -6.84
C ASP A 70 32.48 11.05 -7.44
N GLU A 71 31.39 11.80 -7.61
CA GLU A 71 31.43 13.18 -8.11
C GLU A 71 32.16 14.13 -7.13
N VAL A 72 31.93 13.96 -5.82
CA VAL A 72 32.63 14.74 -4.79
C VAL A 72 34.13 14.38 -4.76
N LEU A 73 34.49 13.11 -4.86
CA LEU A 73 35.88 12.68 -4.89
C LEU A 73 36.62 13.22 -6.13
N MET A 74 35.97 13.19 -7.29
CA MET A 74 36.54 13.75 -8.53
C MET A 74 36.75 15.27 -8.41
N SER A 75 35.80 15.97 -7.79
CA SER A 75 35.90 17.41 -7.53
C SER A 75 37.06 17.74 -6.59
N LEU A 76 37.27 16.94 -5.52
CA LEU A 76 38.39 17.12 -4.60
C LEU A 76 39.74 16.84 -5.27
N HIS A 77 39.83 15.80 -6.10
CA HIS A 77 41.04 15.49 -6.86
C HIS A 77 41.42 16.65 -7.78
N ASN A 78 40.44 17.22 -8.51
CA ASN A 78 40.67 18.35 -9.43
C ASN A 78 41.06 19.65 -8.73
N LEU A 79 40.74 19.82 -7.43
CA LEU A 79 41.17 20.96 -6.62
C LEU A 79 42.57 20.77 -6.02
N SER A 80 43.05 19.52 -5.93
CA SER A 80 44.38 19.19 -5.40
C SER A 80 45.50 19.13 -6.46
N ALA A 81 45.13 19.21 -7.74
CA ALA A 81 46.02 19.26 -8.91
C ALA A 81 46.15 20.69 -9.44
#